data_AF-A0A8T2WYI2-F1
#
_entry.id   AF-A0A8T2WYI2-F1
#
_cell.length_a   1.000
_cell.length_b   1.000
_cell.length_c   1.000
_cell.angle_alpha   90.00
_cell.angle_beta   90.00
_cell.angle_gamma   90.00
#
_symmetry.space_group_name_H-M   'P 1'
#
loop_
_entity.id
_entity.type
_entity.pdbx_description
1 polymer ?
#
loop_
_entity_poly.entity_id
_entity_poly.type
_entity_poly.pdbx_seq_one_letter_code
_entity_poly.pdbx_strand_id
1 'polypeptide(L)'
;MLLTRIEFLQLRLNSHGHITGTEYLSDLVEKEHEAHNHDHDKDHHKDSHEEQHTHGFDDAAETMIKKVKQALANEEGCRVYGVLDVQRVAGNFHISVHGLNIFVAQMIFDGAKHVNVSHIIHDLSFGPKYPGIHNPLDGTARILRETSGTFKYYIKIVPTEYRYISKDVLPTNQFSVTEYFSPITDFDRTWPAVYFLYDLSPITVTIKEERRSFLHFITRLCAILGGTFALTGMLDRWMYRLLEALTKPNRGSGFL
;
A
#
# COMPACT_ATOMS: atom_id res chain seq x y z
N MET A 1 21.46 -11.43 9.25
CA MET A 1 21.86 -10.06 9.70
C MET A 1 20.58 -9.30 10.00
N LEU A 2 20.27 -9.17 11.29
CA LEU A 2 18.92 -9.24 11.85
C LEU A 2 18.01 -8.05 11.55
N LEU A 3 16.74 -8.35 11.25
CA LEU A 3 15.60 -7.44 11.43
C LEU A 3 15.62 -6.92 12.87
N THR A 4 15.70 -5.60 13.05
CA THR A 4 15.89 -4.98 14.38
C THR A 4 14.59 -4.85 15.17
N ARG A 5 13.44 -4.89 14.48
CA ARG A 5 12.12 -4.81 15.10
C ARG A 5 11.08 -5.44 14.18
N ILE A 6 10.35 -6.39 14.74
CA ILE A 6 9.21 -7.05 14.11
C ILE A 6 8.08 -6.98 15.13
N GLU A 7 7.05 -6.20 14.84
CA GLU A 7 5.87 -6.13 15.69
C GLU A 7 4.63 -6.30 14.84
N PHE A 8 4.04 -7.50 14.87
CA PHE A 8 2.79 -7.79 14.19
C PHE A 8 1.74 -8.26 15.20
N LEU A 9 0.54 -7.69 15.08
CA LEU A 9 -0.65 -8.19 15.73
C LEU A 9 -1.59 -8.77 14.68
N GLN A 10 -2.04 -9.99 14.92
CA GLN A 10 -3.10 -10.64 14.18
C GLN A 10 -4.38 -10.60 15.00
N LEU A 11 -5.43 -10.01 14.41
CA LEU A 11 -6.78 -10.01 14.96
C LEU A 11 -7.63 -11.02 14.21
N ARG A 12 -8.31 -11.90 14.94
CA ARG A 12 -9.32 -12.79 14.37
C ARG A 12 -10.62 -12.03 14.21
N LEU A 13 -11.23 -12.13 13.04
CA LEU A 13 -12.47 -11.44 12.68
C LEU A 13 -13.58 -12.46 12.40
N ASN A 14 -14.81 -12.15 12.78
CA ASN A 14 -15.98 -12.89 12.29
C ASN A 14 -16.39 -12.43 10.88
N SER A 15 -17.40 -13.09 10.31
CA SER A 15 -17.98 -12.75 8.99
C SER A 15 -18.52 -11.32 8.86
N HIS A 16 -18.82 -10.66 9.98
CA HIS A 16 -19.30 -9.28 10.03
C HIS A 16 -18.17 -8.26 10.27
N GLY A 17 -16.92 -8.71 10.40
CA GLY A 17 -15.75 -7.87 10.64
C GLY A 17 -15.53 -7.46 12.11
N HIS A 18 -16.24 -8.06 13.07
CA HIS A 18 -16.01 -7.85 14.49
C HIS A 18 -14.84 -8.69 14.99
N ILE A 19 -14.04 -8.11 15.89
CA ILE A 19 -12.86 -8.75 16.48
C ILE A 19 -13.32 -9.80 17.50
N THR A 20 -12.92 -11.06 17.29
CA THR A 20 -13.24 -12.21 18.15
C THR A 20 -12.04 -12.72 18.95
N GLY A 21 -10.83 -12.31 18.59
CA GLY A 21 -9.61 -12.68 19.30
C GLY A 21 -8.38 -11.92 18.80
N THR A 22 -7.31 -11.98 19.59
CA THR A 22 -6.03 -11.30 19.31
C THR A 22 -4.87 -12.25 19.53
N GLU A 23 -3.91 -12.27 18.63
CA GLU A 23 -2.70 -13.08 18.69
C GLU A 23 -1.50 -12.23 18.30
N TYR A 24 -0.45 -12.24 19.14
CA TYR A 24 0.80 -11.57 18.83
C TYR A 24 1.65 -12.50 17.97
N LEU A 25 2.08 -12.05 16.79
CA LEU A 25 3.06 -12.80 15.99
C LEU A 25 4.45 -12.41 16.45
N SER A 26 5.05 -13.22 17.33
CA SER A 26 6.48 -13.15 17.66
C SER A 26 7.35 -13.97 16.71
N ASP A 27 6.77 -15.01 16.08
CA ASP A 27 7.52 -16.02 15.33
C ASP A 27 7.31 -15.83 13.83
N LEU A 28 7.89 -14.76 13.26
CA LEU A 28 8.04 -14.68 11.82
C LEU A 28 9.20 -15.60 11.39
N VAL A 29 8.90 -16.58 10.55
CA VAL A 29 9.90 -17.49 9.97
C VAL A 29 10.78 -16.70 9.00
N GLU A 30 12.01 -16.38 9.41
CA GLU A 30 13.07 -15.96 8.49
C GLU A 30 13.57 -17.21 7.76
N LYS A 31 13.10 -17.43 6.53
CA LYS A 31 13.70 -18.44 5.65
C LYS A 31 14.96 -17.83 5.05
N GLU A 32 16.13 -18.22 5.56
CA GLU A 32 17.38 -17.99 4.83
C GLU A 32 17.33 -18.76 3.51
N HIS A 33 17.71 -18.10 2.41
CA HIS A 33 17.92 -18.75 1.13
C HIS A 33 19.20 -19.58 1.22
N GLU A 34 19.10 -20.83 1.67
CA GLU A 34 20.21 -21.78 1.53
C GLU A 34 20.41 -22.09 0.05
N ALA A 35 21.58 -21.72 -0.47
CA ALA A 35 22.03 -22.14 -1.79
C ALA A 35 22.29 -23.65 -1.76
N HIS A 36 21.53 -24.41 -2.55
CA HIS A 36 21.76 -25.84 -2.74
C HIS A 36 23.13 -26.08 -3.40
N ASN A 37 24.14 -26.43 -2.61
CA ASN A 37 25.32 -27.14 -3.11
C ASN A 37 25.07 -28.63 -3.01
N HIS A 38 24.95 -29.29 -4.17
CA HIS A 38 25.02 -30.73 -4.28
C HIS A 38 26.48 -31.15 -4.19
N ASP A 39 26.90 -31.69 -3.04
CA ASP A 39 28.08 -32.53 -2.99
C ASP A 39 27.70 -33.92 -2.48
N HIS A 40 27.98 -34.90 -3.36
CA HIS A 40 27.90 -36.32 -3.11
C HIS A 40 29.12 -36.74 -2.29
N ASP A 41 28.92 -37.30 -1.09
CA ASP A 41 29.79 -38.39 -0.65
C ASP A 41 29.12 -39.31 0.40
N LYS A 42 29.58 -40.56 0.39
CA LYS A 42 28.95 -41.75 0.97
C LYS A 42 29.46 -42.14 2.37
N ASP A 43 28.60 -42.94 3.03
CA ASP A 43 28.85 -44.01 4.02
C ASP A 43 29.35 -43.66 5.45
N HIS A 44 28.53 -43.97 6.47
CA HIS A 44 28.74 -45.11 7.39
C HIS A 44 27.63 -45.26 8.47
N HIS A 45 27.27 -46.51 8.72
CA HIS A 45 26.29 -47.03 9.71
C HIS A 45 26.70 -46.84 11.19
N LYS A 46 25.70 -46.65 12.09
CA LYS A 46 25.57 -47.43 13.35
C LYS A 46 24.18 -47.33 13.99
N ASP A 47 23.73 -48.49 14.48
CA ASP A 47 22.41 -48.81 15.03
C ASP A 47 22.10 -48.28 16.44
N SER A 48 20.79 -48.30 16.73
CA SER A 48 20.07 -48.39 18.02
C SER A 48 20.04 -47.16 18.93
N HIS A 49 18.86 -46.52 19.05
CA HIS A 49 17.86 -46.88 20.06
C HIS A 49 16.52 -46.23 19.70
N GLU A 50 15.52 -47.11 19.54
CA GLU A 50 14.12 -46.79 19.28
C GLU A 50 13.46 -46.44 20.62
N GLU A 51 13.21 -45.15 20.87
CA GLU A 51 12.25 -44.72 21.88
C GLU A 51 11.14 -43.90 21.21
N GLN A 52 10.02 -44.60 21.07
CA GLN A 52 8.77 -44.21 20.46
C GLN A 52 8.05 -43.18 21.35
N HIS A 53 8.20 -41.89 21.04
CA HIS A 53 7.35 -40.82 21.57
C HIS A 53 6.41 -40.30 20.47
N THR A 54 5.44 -41.11 20.06
CA THR A 54 4.53 -40.79 18.92
C THR A 54 3.05 -40.76 19.28
N HIS A 55 2.67 -40.37 20.51
CA HIS A 55 1.25 -40.29 20.90
C HIS A 55 0.76 -38.90 21.37
N GLY A 56 1.62 -37.88 21.38
CA GLY A 56 1.22 -36.51 21.79
C GLY A 56 1.09 -35.49 20.67
N PHE A 57 1.60 -35.79 19.47
CA PHE A 57 1.66 -34.83 18.35
C PHE A 57 0.38 -34.82 17.51
N ASP A 58 -0.32 -35.95 17.43
CA ASP A 58 -1.50 -36.11 16.55
C ASP A 58 -2.75 -35.43 17.13
N ASP A 59 -3.03 -35.58 18.44
CA ASP A 59 -4.21 -34.96 19.08
C ASP A 59 -4.21 -33.42 18.97
N ALA A 60 -3.04 -32.81 19.10
CA ALA A 60 -2.87 -31.36 18.98
C ALA A 60 -3.09 -30.90 17.53
N ALA A 61 -2.56 -31.64 16.56
CA ALA A 61 -2.76 -31.36 15.14
C ALA A 61 -4.22 -31.54 14.72
N GLU A 62 -4.89 -32.61 15.15
CA GLU A 62 -6.32 -32.84 14.89
C GLU A 62 -7.20 -31.74 15.50
N THR A 63 -6.89 -31.33 16.73
CA THR A 63 -7.60 -30.23 17.40
C THR A 63 -7.42 -28.92 16.65
N MET A 64 -6.21 -28.63 16.14
CA MET A 64 -5.95 -27.46 15.30
C MET A 64 -6.75 -27.54 14.00
N ILE A 65 -6.69 -28.66 13.28
CA ILE A 65 -7.41 -28.86 12.01
C ILE A 65 -8.91 -28.63 12.21
N LYS A 66 -9.51 -29.20 13.26
CA LYS A 66 -10.93 -29.03 13.58
C LYS A 66 -11.29 -27.57 13.86
N LYS A 67 -10.46 -26.86 14.64
CA LYS A 67 -10.65 -25.43 14.94
C LYS A 67 -10.59 -24.57 13.68
N VAL A 68 -9.61 -24.81 12.81
CA VAL A 68 -9.45 -24.05 11.56
C VAL A 68 -10.59 -24.35 10.58
N LYS A 69 -11.00 -25.61 10.43
CA LYS A 69 -12.18 -25.97 9.62
C LYS A 69 -13.46 -25.30 10.12
N GLN A 70 -13.65 -25.22 11.44
CA GLN A 70 -14.80 -24.51 12.01
C GLN A 70 -14.72 -23.00 11.74
N ALA A 71 -13.55 -22.39 11.85
CA ALA A 71 -13.34 -20.98 11.52
C ALA A 71 -13.66 -20.68 10.04
N LEU A 72 -13.22 -21.56 9.14
CA LEU A 72 -13.53 -21.50 7.70
C LEU A 72 -15.03 -21.59 7.44
N ALA A 73 -15.72 -22.54 8.09
CA ALA A 73 -17.18 -22.70 7.97
C ALA A 73 -17.97 -21.50 8.51
N ASN A 74 -17.41 -20.78 9.48
CA ASN A 74 -17.98 -19.54 10.04
C ASN A 74 -17.64 -18.29 9.22
N GLU A 75 -16.94 -18.44 8.08
CA GLU A 75 -16.46 -17.34 7.23
C GLU A 75 -15.63 -16.32 8.00
N GLU A 76 -14.78 -16.80 8.90
CA GLU A 76 -13.91 -15.96 9.69
C GLU A 76 -12.72 -15.43 8.87
N GLY A 77 -12.30 -14.22 9.21
CA GLY A 77 -11.17 -13.55 8.60
C GLY A 77 -10.07 -13.23 9.60
N CYS A 78 -9.03 -12.59 9.10
CA CYS A 78 -7.91 -12.11 9.90
C CYS A 78 -7.57 -10.66 9.47
N ARG A 79 -7.24 -9.82 10.45
CA ARG A 79 -6.64 -8.49 10.22
C ARG A 79 -5.24 -8.48 10.83
N VAL A 80 -4.25 -8.34 9.96
CA VAL A 80 -2.85 -8.18 10.34
C VAL A 80 -2.50 -6.70 10.29
N TYR A 81 -1.85 -6.19 11.33
CA TYR A 81 -1.23 -4.88 11.31
C TYR A 81 0.07 -4.90 12.12
N GLY A 82 1.03 -4.09 11.72
CA GLY A 82 2.34 -4.13 12.34
C GLY A 82 3.35 -3.21 11.67
N VAL A 83 4.56 -3.23 12.21
CA VAL A 83 5.72 -2.52 11.67
C VAL A 83 6.89 -3.49 11.56
N LEU A 84 7.62 -3.39 10.45
CA LEU A 84 8.78 -4.20 10.16
C LEU A 84 9.96 -3.29 9.83
N ASP A 85 11.02 -3.38 10.62
CA ASP A 85 12.29 -2.72 10.33
C ASP A 85 13.15 -3.62 9.45
N VAL A 86 13.15 -3.34 8.15
CA VAL A 86 13.92 -4.07 7.14
C VAL A 86 15.21 -3.34 6.77
N GLN A 87 16.19 -4.11 6.30
CA GLN A 87 17.35 -3.54 5.63
C GLN A 87 16.93 -2.81 4.35
N ARG A 88 17.67 -1.76 4.00
CA ARG A 88 17.45 -0.97 2.77
C ARG A 88 18.03 -1.68 1.54
N VAL A 89 17.52 -2.88 1.26
CA VAL A 89 17.84 -3.70 0.08
C VAL A 89 16.55 -4.25 -0.52
N ALA A 90 16.62 -4.77 -1.75
CA ALA A 90 15.49 -5.48 -2.34
C ALA A 90 15.11 -6.69 -1.49
N GLY A 91 13.81 -6.92 -1.31
CA GLY A 91 13.30 -7.98 -0.45
C GLY A 91 11.85 -8.32 -0.76
N ASN A 92 11.30 -9.25 0.00
CA ASN A 92 9.88 -9.58 -0.09
C ASN A 92 9.35 -9.99 1.28
N PHE A 93 8.09 -9.66 1.52
CA PHE A 93 7.30 -10.29 2.56
C PHE A 93 6.02 -10.84 1.93
N HIS A 94 5.47 -11.90 2.51
CA HIS A 94 4.29 -12.53 1.94
C HIS A 94 3.43 -13.17 3.02
N ILE A 95 2.12 -13.16 2.77
CA ILE A 95 1.12 -13.79 3.63
C ILE A 95 0.65 -15.06 2.93
N SER A 96 0.75 -16.19 3.61
CA SER A 96 0.52 -17.49 3.00
C SER A 96 0.16 -18.55 4.03
N VAL A 97 -0.35 -19.68 3.53
CA VAL A 97 -0.60 -20.88 4.33
C VAL A 97 0.57 -21.87 4.30
N HIS A 98 1.65 -21.60 3.54
CA HIS A 98 2.76 -22.56 3.37
C HIS A 98 3.66 -22.71 4.60
N GLY A 99 3.46 -21.90 5.65
CA GLY A 99 4.07 -22.11 6.96
C GLY A 99 3.51 -23.35 7.69
N LEU A 100 2.34 -23.84 7.26
CA LEU A 100 1.78 -25.11 7.72
C LEU A 100 2.44 -26.28 6.97
N ASN A 101 2.55 -27.43 7.64
CA ASN A 101 2.91 -28.68 6.98
C ASN A 101 1.94 -28.94 5.82
N ILE A 102 2.46 -29.32 4.64
CA ILE A 102 1.66 -29.50 3.43
C ILE A 102 0.51 -30.51 3.61
N PHE A 103 0.71 -31.57 4.39
CA PHE A 103 -0.33 -32.55 4.68
C PHE A 103 -1.45 -31.95 5.54
N VAL A 104 -1.09 -31.12 6.52
CA VAL A 104 -2.05 -30.41 7.39
C VAL A 104 -2.85 -29.37 6.58
N ALA A 105 -2.16 -28.58 5.75
CA ALA A 105 -2.81 -27.62 4.87
C ALA A 105 -3.79 -28.32 3.89
N GLN A 106 -3.38 -29.44 3.31
CA GLN A 106 -4.24 -30.25 2.44
C GLN A 106 -5.47 -30.76 3.19
N MET A 107 -5.32 -31.23 4.43
CA MET A 107 -6.45 -31.68 5.24
C MET A 107 -7.39 -30.55 5.63
N ILE A 108 -6.90 -29.33 5.85
CA ILE A 108 -7.72 -28.18 6.26
C ILE A 108 -8.53 -27.62 5.10
N PHE A 109 -7.87 -27.37 3.97
CA PHE A 109 -8.45 -26.65 2.84
C PHE A 109 -8.97 -27.57 1.74
N ASP A 110 -8.78 -28.89 1.84
CA ASP A 110 -9.19 -29.85 0.81
C ASP A 110 -8.60 -29.51 -0.59
N GLY A 111 -7.40 -28.92 -0.61
CA GLY A 111 -6.67 -28.53 -1.81
C GLY A 111 -6.39 -27.03 -1.94
N ALA A 112 -5.34 -26.69 -2.69
CA ALA A 112 -4.88 -25.31 -2.87
C ALA A 112 -5.92 -24.40 -3.55
N LYS A 113 -6.83 -24.96 -4.36
CA LYS A 113 -7.91 -24.22 -5.04
C LYS A 113 -8.96 -23.63 -4.12
N HIS A 114 -9.13 -24.17 -2.91
CA HIS A 114 -10.16 -23.74 -1.97
C HIS A 114 -9.64 -22.71 -0.95
N VAL A 115 -8.36 -22.35 -1.00
CA VAL A 115 -7.81 -21.34 -0.11
C VAL A 115 -8.26 -19.96 -0.58
N ASN A 116 -8.96 -19.24 0.28
CA ASN A 116 -9.36 -17.88 -0.02
C ASN A 116 -8.24 -16.89 0.33
N VAL A 117 -7.68 -16.23 -0.68
CA VAL A 117 -6.68 -15.16 -0.51
C VAL A 117 -7.25 -13.75 -0.75
N SER A 118 -8.58 -13.62 -0.69
CA SER A 118 -9.24 -12.31 -0.73
C SER A 118 -8.75 -11.45 0.42
N HIS A 119 -8.40 -10.20 0.13
CA HIS A 119 -7.81 -9.33 1.13
C HIS A 119 -8.13 -7.85 0.86
N ILE A 120 -8.01 -7.06 1.91
CA ILE A 120 -8.14 -5.61 1.89
C ILE A 120 -6.85 -5.04 2.47
N ILE A 121 -6.17 -4.21 1.69
CA ILE A 121 -5.00 -3.48 2.15
C ILE A 121 -5.52 -2.17 2.72
N HIS A 122 -5.57 -2.08 4.04
CA HIS A 122 -6.04 -0.87 4.72
C HIS A 122 -5.02 0.26 4.59
N ASP A 123 -3.76 -0.05 4.91
CA ASP A 123 -2.67 0.92 4.94
C ASP A 123 -1.34 0.21 4.65
N LEU A 124 -0.56 0.73 3.70
CA LEU A 124 0.80 0.27 3.47
C LEU A 124 1.70 1.48 3.20
N SER A 125 2.71 1.68 4.05
CA SER A 125 3.65 2.78 3.92
C SER A 125 5.08 2.37 4.23
N PHE A 126 6.04 3.02 3.56
CA PHE A 126 7.47 2.83 3.79
C PHE A 126 8.06 4.06 4.46
N GLY A 127 8.25 3.99 5.77
CA GLY A 127 8.73 5.13 6.57
C GLY A 127 7.63 6.12 6.98
N PRO A 128 8.00 7.30 7.52
CA PRO A 128 7.04 8.26 8.07
C PRO A 128 6.22 8.95 6.97
N LYS A 129 4.93 9.18 7.23
CA LYS A 129 4.04 9.89 6.29
C LYS A 129 4.29 11.40 6.34
N TYR A 130 4.06 12.08 5.21
CA TYR A 130 4.11 13.55 5.09
C TYR A 130 2.78 14.09 4.54
N PRO A 131 2.48 15.39 4.72
CA PRO A 131 1.21 15.97 4.26
C PRO A 131 0.99 15.81 2.75
N GLY A 132 -0.18 15.28 2.37
CA GLY A 132 -0.55 15.08 0.97
C GLY A 132 0.02 13.81 0.32
N ILE A 133 0.69 12.92 1.07
CA ILE A 133 1.03 11.59 0.57
C ILE A 133 -0.26 10.75 0.40
N HIS A 134 -0.40 10.13 -0.75
CA HIS A 134 -1.44 9.14 -1.04
C HIS A 134 -0.77 7.88 -1.55
N ASN A 135 -0.79 6.80 -0.77
CA ASN A 135 -0.15 5.56 -1.18
C ASN A 135 -1.06 4.78 -2.14
N PRO A 136 -0.50 4.14 -3.19
CA PRO A 136 -1.30 3.46 -4.21
C PRO A 136 -2.18 2.29 -3.70
N LEU A 137 -1.79 1.65 -2.60
CA LEU A 137 -2.47 0.45 -2.09
C LEU A 137 -3.43 0.72 -0.92
N ASP A 138 -3.47 1.94 -0.39
CA ASP A 138 -4.32 2.28 0.75
C ASP A 138 -5.81 2.15 0.38
N GLY A 139 -6.56 1.40 1.20
CA GLY A 139 -7.99 1.16 1.00
C GLY A 139 -8.35 0.26 -0.18
N THR A 140 -7.39 -0.46 -0.76
CA THR A 140 -7.65 -1.34 -1.92
C THR A 140 -8.16 -2.72 -1.48
N ALA A 141 -9.11 -3.28 -2.23
CA ALA A 141 -9.69 -4.61 -1.97
C ALA A 141 -9.55 -5.53 -3.18
N ARG A 142 -9.22 -6.79 -2.95
CA ARG A 142 -9.18 -7.87 -3.95
C ARG A 142 -9.99 -9.04 -3.43
N ILE A 143 -11.14 -9.29 -4.06
CA ILE A 143 -12.06 -10.34 -3.65
C ILE A 143 -12.16 -11.37 -4.76
N LEU A 144 -11.81 -12.61 -4.44
CA LEU A 144 -11.92 -13.77 -5.31
C LEU A 144 -13.25 -14.49 -5.03
N ARG A 145 -13.94 -14.92 -6.09
CA ARG A 145 -15.23 -15.62 -5.98
C ARG A 145 -15.17 -17.10 -6.33
N GLU A 146 -14.51 -17.44 -7.44
CA GLU A 146 -14.60 -18.80 -8.02
C GLU A 146 -13.24 -19.49 -8.16
N THR A 147 -12.14 -18.75 -7.99
CA THR A 147 -10.79 -19.27 -8.20
C THR A 147 -9.87 -18.80 -7.10
N SER A 148 -8.98 -19.67 -6.63
CA SER A 148 -7.82 -19.24 -5.87
C SER A 148 -6.65 -18.89 -6.78
N GLY A 149 -5.65 -18.21 -6.24
CA GLY A 149 -4.48 -17.78 -7.00
C GLY A 149 -3.51 -17.01 -6.13
N THR A 150 -2.42 -16.56 -6.74
CA THR A 150 -1.36 -15.82 -6.07
C THR A 150 -1.38 -14.38 -6.53
N PHE A 151 -1.46 -13.45 -5.58
CA PHE A 151 -1.26 -12.02 -5.83
C PHE A 151 0.20 -11.66 -5.63
N LYS A 152 0.78 -10.90 -6.56
CA LYS A 152 2.13 -10.36 -6.47
C LYS A 152 2.06 -8.85 -6.68
N TYR A 153 2.44 -8.11 -5.66
CA TYR A 153 2.61 -6.67 -5.70
C TYR A 153 4.09 -6.35 -5.84
N TYR A 154 4.49 -5.84 -6.99
CA TYR A 154 5.82 -5.34 -7.26
C TYR A 154 5.88 -3.86 -6.88
N ILE A 155 6.52 -3.58 -5.75
CA ILE A 155 6.61 -2.27 -5.12
C ILE A 155 7.98 -1.67 -5.44
N LYS A 156 7.99 -0.52 -6.10
CA LYS A 156 9.21 0.26 -6.30
C LYS A 156 9.22 1.45 -5.35
N ILE A 157 10.06 1.36 -4.32
CA ILE A 157 10.22 2.37 -3.27
C ILE A 157 11.14 3.48 -3.79
N VAL A 158 10.71 4.73 -3.68
CA VAL A 158 11.46 5.92 -4.07
C VAL A 158 11.81 6.73 -2.82
N PRO A 159 13.10 6.75 -2.41
CA PRO A 159 13.56 7.61 -1.33
C PRO A 159 13.15 9.06 -1.57
N THR A 160 12.52 9.68 -0.57
CA THR A 160 11.97 11.03 -0.69
C THR A 160 12.41 11.88 0.50
N GLU A 161 12.85 13.10 0.24
CA GLU A 161 13.11 14.10 1.27
C GLU A 161 12.01 15.16 1.23
N TYR A 162 11.22 15.25 2.29
CA TYR A 162 10.23 16.31 2.44
C TYR A 162 10.82 17.46 3.25
N ARG A 163 10.86 18.66 2.68
CA ARG A 163 11.40 19.87 3.31
C ARG A 163 10.25 20.79 3.71
N TYR A 164 10.05 20.92 5.02
CA TYR A 164 9.05 21.81 5.59
C TYR A 164 9.42 23.28 5.39
N ILE A 165 8.43 24.16 5.47
CA ILE A 165 8.63 25.62 5.49
C ILE A 165 9.50 26.04 6.69
N SER A 166 9.44 25.29 7.80
CA SER A 166 10.30 25.47 8.99
C SER A 166 11.78 25.18 8.72
N LYS A 167 12.13 24.67 7.52
CA LYS A 167 13.43 24.12 7.11
C LYS A 167 13.79 22.75 7.68
N ASP A 168 12.88 22.13 8.42
CA ASP A 168 13.06 20.74 8.86
C ASP A 168 12.99 19.79 7.65
N VAL A 169 13.83 18.76 7.67
CA VAL A 169 13.89 17.74 6.60
C VAL A 169 13.42 16.42 7.17
N LEU A 170 12.35 15.87 6.59
CA LEU A 170 11.82 14.55 6.91
C LEU A 170 12.26 13.55 5.83
N PRO A 171 13.14 12.60 6.15
CA PRO A 171 13.40 11.47 5.28
C PRO A 171 12.20 10.52 5.30
N THR A 172 11.63 10.30 4.13
CA THR A 172 10.42 9.49 3.91
C THR A 172 10.59 8.68 2.61
N ASN A 173 9.60 7.86 2.25
CA ASN A 173 9.58 7.20 0.97
C ASN A 173 8.21 7.32 0.33
N GLN A 174 8.22 7.41 -0.99
CA GLN A 174 7.06 7.16 -1.82
C GLN A 174 7.21 5.78 -2.45
N PHE A 175 6.16 5.24 -3.03
CA PHE A 175 6.28 4.03 -3.83
C PHE A 175 5.26 3.98 -4.95
N SER A 176 5.60 3.20 -5.97
CA SER A 176 4.69 2.80 -7.04
C SER A 176 4.50 1.29 -6.98
N VAL A 177 3.36 0.82 -7.50
CA VAL A 177 3.01 -0.61 -7.47
C VAL A 177 2.58 -1.09 -8.84
N THR A 178 3.06 -2.27 -9.20
CA THR A 178 2.50 -3.09 -10.28
C THR A 178 1.92 -4.36 -9.69
N GLU A 179 0.67 -4.65 -10.00
CA GLU A 179 -0.04 -5.84 -9.52
C GLU A 179 -0.05 -6.93 -10.57
N TYR A 180 0.16 -8.17 -10.14
CA TYR A 180 0.03 -9.35 -10.96
C TYR A 180 -0.75 -10.44 -10.22
N PHE A 181 -1.79 -10.98 -10.85
CA PHE A 181 -2.56 -12.09 -10.33
C PHE A 181 -2.32 -13.34 -11.18
N SER A 182 -1.93 -14.43 -10.52
CA SER A 182 -1.73 -15.74 -11.15
C SER A 182 -2.77 -16.71 -10.63
N PRO A 183 -3.79 -17.09 -11.42
CA PRO A 183 -4.76 -18.10 -10.99
C PRO A 183 -4.07 -19.46 -10.81
N ILE A 184 -4.57 -20.26 -9.88
CA ILE A 184 -4.05 -21.61 -9.65
C ILE A 184 -4.80 -22.63 -10.53
N THR A 185 -4.05 -23.51 -11.17
CA THR A 185 -4.59 -24.64 -11.94
C THR A 185 -4.58 -25.93 -11.11
N ASP A 186 -5.31 -26.97 -11.53
CA ASP A 186 -5.39 -28.25 -10.79
C ASP A 186 -4.04 -28.96 -10.64
N PHE A 187 -3.09 -28.66 -11.52
CA PHE A 187 -1.77 -29.30 -11.56
C PHE A 187 -0.71 -28.53 -10.77
N ASP A 188 -1.01 -27.31 -10.34
CA ASP A 188 -0.08 -26.48 -9.60
C ASP A 188 0.06 -26.99 -8.16
N ARG A 189 1.28 -27.37 -7.78
CA ARG A 189 1.62 -27.81 -6.42
C ARG A 189 1.89 -26.63 -5.47
N THR A 190 1.76 -25.40 -5.95
CA THR A 190 2.10 -24.19 -5.20
C THR A 190 0.88 -23.68 -4.45
N TRP A 191 1.03 -23.46 -3.15
CA TRP A 191 -0.04 -22.86 -2.36
C TRP A 191 -0.21 -21.37 -2.69
N PRO A 192 -1.46 -20.88 -2.79
CA PRO A 192 -1.73 -19.48 -3.06
C PRO A 192 -1.25 -18.60 -1.91
N ALA A 193 -0.80 -17.39 -2.26
CA ALA A 193 -0.25 -16.43 -1.32
C ALA A 193 -0.39 -15.00 -1.84
N VAL A 194 -0.18 -14.04 -0.94
CA VAL A 194 -0.11 -12.62 -1.27
C VAL A 194 1.32 -12.16 -1.03
N TYR A 195 2.04 -11.89 -2.12
CA TYR A 195 3.43 -11.44 -2.09
C TYR A 195 3.54 -9.92 -2.27
N PHE A 196 4.38 -9.31 -1.44
CA PHE A 196 4.81 -7.93 -1.54
C PHE A 196 6.31 -7.94 -1.81
N LEU A 197 6.68 -7.81 -3.08
CA LEU A 197 8.07 -7.76 -3.53
C LEU A 197 8.45 -6.29 -3.62
N TYR A 198 9.44 -5.86 -2.85
CA TYR A 198 9.85 -4.46 -2.82
C TYR A 198 11.30 -4.29 -3.26
N ASP A 199 11.54 -3.23 -4.00
CA ASP A 199 12.87 -2.84 -4.49
C ASP A 199 13.05 -1.33 -4.37
N LEU A 200 14.29 -0.89 -4.17
CA LEU A 200 14.64 0.51 -3.99
C LEU A 200 15.00 1.15 -5.33
N SER A 201 14.46 2.34 -5.58
CA SER A 201 14.83 3.17 -6.71
C SER A 201 16.19 3.82 -6.45
N PRO A 202 17.09 3.86 -7.45
CA PRO A 202 18.36 4.58 -7.32
C PRO A 202 18.19 6.11 -7.37
N ILE A 203 16.97 6.61 -7.56
CA ILE A 203 16.65 8.04 -7.66
C ILE A 203 16.00 8.52 -6.37
N THR A 204 16.42 9.69 -5.89
CA THR A 204 15.83 10.38 -4.74
C THR A 204 15.00 11.57 -5.19
N VAL A 205 13.80 11.73 -4.62
CA VAL A 205 12.91 12.87 -4.88
C VAL A 205 12.99 13.86 -3.72
N THR A 206 13.10 15.15 -4.01
CA THR A 206 13.03 16.20 -2.99
C THR A 206 11.76 17.02 -3.17
N ILE A 207 10.87 16.98 -2.18
CA ILE A 207 9.65 17.78 -2.12
C ILE A 207 9.91 18.96 -1.20
N LYS A 208 9.66 20.18 -1.68
CA LYS A 208 9.77 21.41 -0.88
C LYS A 208 8.39 21.99 -0.67
N GLU A 209 8.05 22.21 0.58
CA GLU A 209 6.84 22.93 0.94
C GLU A 209 7.07 24.43 0.79
N GLU A 210 6.39 25.05 -0.18
CA GLU A 210 6.48 26.48 -0.44
C GLU A 210 5.15 27.17 -0.14
N ARG A 211 5.22 28.35 0.49
CA ARG A 211 4.07 29.25 0.59
C ARG A 211 4.05 30.16 -0.62
N ARG A 212 2.86 30.38 -1.19
CA ARG A 212 2.68 31.41 -2.22
C ARG A 212 3.12 32.77 -1.66
N SER A 213 3.87 33.53 -2.45
CA SER A 213 4.36 34.83 -2.01
C SER A 213 3.21 35.78 -1.75
N PHE A 214 3.25 36.50 -0.62
CA PHE A 214 2.27 37.57 -0.32
C PHE A 214 2.29 38.67 -1.39
N LEU A 215 3.43 38.86 -2.07
CA LEU A 215 3.57 39.76 -3.21
C LEU A 215 2.64 39.40 -4.38
N HIS A 216 2.39 38.11 -4.62
CA HIS A 216 1.42 37.68 -5.64
C HIS A 216 -0.01 38.15 -5.32
N PHE A 217 -0.36 38.25 -4.04
CA PHE A 217 -1.64 38.81 -3.61
C PHE A 217 -1.69 40.33 -3.81
N ILE A 218 -0.66 41.07 -3.39
CA ILE A 218 -0.60 42.53 -3.56
C ILE A 218 -0.66 42.90 -5.04
N THR A 219 0.15 42.26 -5.88
CA THR A 219 0.17 42.52 -7.33
C THR A 219 -1.19 42.27 -7.97
N ARG A 220 -1.91 41.21 -7.58
CA ARG A 220 -3.29 40.96 -8.00
C ARG A 220 -4.25 42.06 -7.51
N LEU A 221 -4.12 42.50 -6.27
CA LEU A 221 -4.96 43.56 -5.71
C LEU A 221 -4.75 44.89 -6.45
N CYS A 222 -3.49 45.28 -6.67
CA CYS A 222 -3.13 46.47 -7.43
C CYS A 222 -3.64 46.39 -8.87
N ALA A 223 -3.57 45.23 -9.53
CA ALA A 223 -4.11 45.04 -10.87
C ALA A 223 -5.62 45.26 -10.93
N ILE A 224 -6.37 44.75 -9.94
CA ILE A 224 -7.82 44.94 -9.85
C ILE A 224 -8.16 46.43 -9.62
N LEU A 225 -7.48 47.09 -8.68
CA LEU A 225 -7.71 48.50 -8.37
C LEU A 225 -7.33 49.43 -9.53
N GLY A 226 -6.16 49.22 -10.13
CA GLY A 226 -5.68 49.98 -11.29
C GLY A 226 -6.56 49.77 -12.53
N GLY A 227 -6.98 48.53 -12.78
CA GLY A 227 -7.91 48.21 -13.86
C GLY A 227 -9.27 48.88 -13.67
N THR A 228 -9.81 48.87 -12.45
CA THR A 228 -11.10 49.53 -12.15
C THR A 228 -11.00 51.05 -12.35
N PHE A 229 -9.92 51.69 -11.87
CA PHE A 229 -9.74 53.13 -12.04
C PHE A 229 -9.58 53.54 -13.51
N ALA A 230 -8.81 52.78 -14.28
CA ALA A 230 -8.65 53.01 -15.72
C ALA A 230 -9.96 52.83 -16.49
N LEU A 231 -10.72 51.76 -16.19
CA LEU A 231 -12.02 51.50 -16.81
C LEU A 231 -13.02 52.62 -16.53
N THR A 232 -13.12 53.10 -15.29
CA THR A 232 -14.02 54.22 -14.95
C THR A 232 -13.64 55.50 -15.71
N GLY A 233 -12.35 55.85 -15.78
CA GLY A 233 -11.90 57.05 -16.51
C GLY A 233 -12.12 56.96 -18.03
N MET A 234 -11.98 55.75 -18.61
CA MET A 234 -12.30 55.52 -20.01
C MET A 234 -13.79 55.62 -20.28
N LEU A 235 -14.63 55.01 -19.43
CA LEU A 235 -16.08 55.04 -19.55
C LEU A 235 -16.63 56.47 -19.44
N ASP A 236 -16.13 57.27 -18.51
CA ASP A 236 -16.57 58.66 -18.34
C ASP A 236 -16.25 59.52 -19.58
N ARG A 237 -15.03 59.42 -20.12
CA ARG A 237 -14.66 60.10 -21.38
C ARG A 237 -15.49 59.61 -22.57
N TRP A 238 -15.77 58.31 -22.65
CA TRP A 238 -16.56 57.75 -23.73
C TRP A 238 -18.02 58.21 -23.66
N MET A 239 -18.60 58.22 -22.45
CA MET A 239 -19.93 58.73 -22.17
C MET A 239 -20.05 60.22 -22.47
N TYR A 240 -19.09 61.04 -22.04
CA TYR A 240 -19.08 62.48 -22.33
C TYR A 240 -19.04 62.74 -23.84
N ARG A 241 -18.17 62.05 -24.58
CA ARG A 241 -18.11 62.16 -26.05
C ARG A 241 -19.38 61.68 -26.74
N LEU A 242 -20.01 60.62 -26.24
CA LEU A 242 -21.26 60.11 -26.77
C LEU A 242 -22.41 61.11 -26.52
N LEU A 243 -22.49 61.67 -25.31
CA LEU A 243 -23.46 62.72 -24.98
C LEU A 243 -23.23 63.96 -25.84
N GLU A 244 -21.99 64.42 -26.00
CA GLU A 244 -21.67 65.56 -26.85
C GLU A 244 -22.02 65.30 -28.33
N ALA A 245 -21.77 64.10 -28.84
CA ALA A 245 -22.16 63.71 -30.20
C ALA A 245 -23.69 63.65 -30.39
N LEU A 246 -24.44 63.20 -29.37
CA LEU A 246 -25.90 63.12 -29.42
C LEU A 246 -26.61 64.45 -29.14
N THR A 247 -26.00 65.31 -28.32
CA THR A 247 -26.58 66.61 -27.93
C THR A 247 -26.10 67.76 -28.80
N LYS A 248 -25.09 67.59 -29.67
CA LYS A 248 -24.70 68.62 -30.64
C LYS A 248 -25.93 68.95 -31.52
N PRO A 249 -26.54 70.14 -31.36
CA PRO A 249 -27.64 70.51 -32.22
C PRO A 249 -27.07 70.79 -33.61
N ASN A 250 -27.77 70.31 -34.63
CA ASN A 250 -27.48 70.57 -36.03
C ASN A 250 -27.67 72.08 -36.31
N ARG A 251 -26.65 72.89 -36.00
CA ARG A 251 -26.52 74.31 -36.33
C ARG A 251 -25.25 74.43 -37.18
N GLY A 252 -25.28 74.62 -38.48
CA GLY A 252 -26.33 74.73 -39.47
C GLY A 252 -25.63 74.97 -40.82
N SER A 253 -26.34 74.90 -41.93
CA SER A 253 -25.90 75.50 -43.19
C SER A 253 -27.11 76.01 -43.95
N GLY A 254 -27.47 77.26 -43.68
CA GLY A 254 -28.01 78.13 -44.70
C GLY A 254 -26.85 78.98 -45.22
N PHE A 255 -26.47 78.78 -46.49
CA PHE A 255 -25.97 79.83 -47.38
C PHE A 255 -25.98 79.35 -48.84
N LEU A 256 -27.14 79.45 -49.50
CA LEU A 256 -27.41 80.24 -50.70
C LEU A 256 -28.91 80.17 -51.02
#